data_AF-A0A0K8Q5W8-F1
#
_entry.id   AF-A0A0K8Q5W8-F1
#
_cell.length_a   1.000
_cell.length_b   1.000
_cell.length_c   1.000
_cell.angle_alpha   90.00
_cell.angle_beta   90.00
_cell.angle_gamma   90.00
#
_symmetry.space_group_name_H-M   'P 1'
#
loop_
_entity.id
_entity.type
_entity.pdbx_description
1 polymer ?
#
loop_
_entity_poly.entity_id
_entity_poly.type
_entity_poly.pdbx_seq_one_letter_code
_entity_poly.pdbx_strand_id
1 'polypeptide(L)'
;MRSDGAINIPVYISPIAVAFNLPDIKELKLDAATVAKIFRGQIAKWNDPAIAALNPDAKLPDLKVTPVNRSDDSGTTQNFTDYLSAAAADVWTDKAAGVWPASLKGENAKGTSGVVKTVTDTPGAVTYADDSAVSGKLGTAQIKVGDSFTKISPDAAAKAVDAGKPVDGRAASDLSIKLDRKTTIAGATGGPGFLPRGLHHLR
;
A
#
# COMPACT_ATOMS: atom_id res chain seq x y z
N MET A 1 41.68 -4.54 9.24
CA MET A 1 40.20 -4.45 9.15
C MET A 1 39.82 -4.30 7.69
N ARG A 2 39.16 -5.29 7.10
CA ARG A 2 38.51 -5.18 5.79
C ARG A 2 37.01 -5.29 6.06
N SER A 3 36.30 -4.18 5.92
CA SER A 3 34.85 -4.13 6.01
C SER A 3 34.30 -4.56 4.65
N ASP A 4 34.33 -5.86 4.40
CA ASP A 4 33.82 -6.43 3.16
C ASP A 4 32.29 -6.24 3.11
N GLY A 5 31.84 -5.74 1.95
CA GLY A 5 30.51 -5.16 1.72
C GLY A 5 29.35 -6.05 2.18
N ALA A 6 28.40 -5.41 2.87
CA ALA A 6 27.12 -6.02 3.19
C ALA A 6 26.39 -6.38 1.89
N ILE A 7 26.24 -7.69 1.63
CA ILE A 7 25.33 -8.20 0.60
C ILE A 7 23.91 -8.02 1.16
N ASN A 8 23.15 -7.10 0.59
CA ASN A 8 21.75 -6.89 0.95
C ASN A 8 20.86 -7.76 0.05
N ILE A 9 20.62 -9.00 0.47
CA ILE A 9 19.64 -9.88 -0.19
C ILE A 9 18.28 -9.66 0.50
N PRO A 10 17.23 -9.18 -0.20
CA PRO A 10 15.90 -9.09 0.38
C PRO A 10 15.41 -10.51 0.74
N VAL A 11 15.41 -10.84 2.02
CA VAL A 11 14.98 -12.17 2.53
C VAL A 11 13.45 -12.32 2.44
N TYR A 12 12.70 -11.22 2.29
CA TYR A 12 11.24 -11.23 2.18
C TYR A 12 10.71 -9.97 1.49
N ILE A 13 9.85 -10.13 0.49
CA ILE A 13 9.14 -9.05 -0.20
C ILE A 13 7.66 -9.27 0.08
N SER A 14 7.10 -8.55 1.05
CA SER A 14 5.68 -8.61 1.34
C SER A 14 4.97 -7.42 0.70
N PRO A 15 3.94 -7.64 -0.12
CA PRO A 15 3.16 -6.54 -0.68
C PRO A 15 2.36 -5.83 0.42
N ILE A 16 2.12 -4.53 0.25
CA ILE A 16 1.24 -3.77 1.14
C ILE A 16 -0.19 -3.85 0.62
N ALA A 17 -1.08 -4.43 1.43
CA ALA A 17 -2.50 -4.54 1.16
C ALA A 17 -3.29 -3.32 1.63
N VAL A 18 -4.23 -2.88 0.79
CA VAL A 18 -5.33 -2.01 1.21
C VAL A 18 -6.45 -2.92 1.71
N ALA A 19 -6.54 -3.05 3.03
CA ALA A 19 -7.46 -3.97 3.71
C ALA A 19 -8.63 -3.19 4.31
N PHE A 20 -9.84 -3.73 4.21
CA PHE A 20 -11.07 -3.09 4.65
C PHE A 20 -12.01 -4.05 5.37
N ASN A 21 -12.90 -3.50 6.19
CA ASN A 21 -13.93 -4.24 6.90
C ASN A 21 -15.31 -3.88 6.36
N LEU A 22 -15.83 -4.70 5.45
CA LEU A 22 -17.16 -4.55 4.90
C LEU A 22 -17.96 -5.84 5.08
N PRO A 23 -19.27 -5.75 5.41
CA PRO A 23 -20.12 -6.92 5.45
C PRO A 23 -20.20 -7.54 4.05
N ASP A 24 -20.01 -8.86 3.98
CA ASP A 24 -20.17 -9.70 2.78
C ASP A 24 -19.32 -9.33 1.55
N ILE A 25 -18.41 -8.34 1.67
CA ILE A 25 -17.49 -7.94 0.61
C ILE A 25 -16.07 -8.29 1.03
N LYS A 26 -15.44 -9.20 0.29
CA LYS A 26 -14.05 -9.62 0.52
C LYS A 26 -13.06 -9.07 -0.49
N GLU A 27 -13.55 -8.60 -1.63
CA GLU A 27 -12.72 -8.03 -2.69
C GLU A 27 -13.42 -6.81 -3.28
N LEU A 28 -12.65 -5.75 -3.51
CA LEU A 28 -13.08 -4.55 -4.24
C LEU A 28 -12.00 -4.15 -5.23
N LYS A 29 -12.40 -3.68 -6.40
CA LYS A 29 -11.52 -3.05 -7.38
C LYS A 29 -11.38 -1.58 -7.04
N LEU A 30 -10.16 -1.12 -6.83
CA LEU A 30 -9.84 0.29 -6.58
C LEU A 30 -8.68 0.72 -7.48
N ASP A 31 -8.70 1.98 -7.92
CA ASP A 31 -7.55 2.62 -8.54
C ASP A 31 -6.82 3.54 -7.55
N ALA A 32 -5.62 4.00 -7.92
CA ALA A 32 -4.79 4.84 -7.06
C ALA A 32 -5.51 6.13 -6.62
N ALA A 33 -6.25 6.75 -7.52
CA ALA A 33 -6.98 7.99 -7.26
C ALA A 33 -8.09 7.77 -6.21
N THR A 34 -8.84 6.67 -6.31
CA THR A 34 -9.91 6.31 -5.36
C THR A 34 -9.32 5.98 -3.99
N VAL A 35 -8.20 5.24 -3.94
CA VAL A 35 -7.48 5.00 -2.68
C VAL A 35 -7.01 6.32 -2.06
N ALA A 36 -6.39 7.21 -2.84
CA ALA A 36 -5.97 8.52 -2.35
C ALA A 36 -7.15 9.34 -1.81
N LYS A 37 -8.29 9.38 -2.51
CA LYS A 37 -9.51 10.06 -2.06
C LYS A 37 -10.05 9.50 -0.75
N ILE A 38 -10.05 8.18 -0.58
CA ILE A 38 -10.43 7.49 0.67
C ILE A 38 -9.55 7.98 1.82
N PHE A 39 -8.23 7.91 1.68
CA PHE A 39 -7.29 8.24 2.76
C PHE A 39 -7.16 9.75 3.02
N ARG A 40 -7.60 10.59 2.08
CA ARG A 40 -7.77 12.04 2.29
C ARG A 40 -9.12 12.42 2.89
N GLY A 41 -10.03 11.45 3.09
CA GLY A 41 -11.38 11.68 3.58
C GLY A 41 -12.30 12.39 2.57
N GLN A 42 -11.95 12.39 1.29
CA GLN A 42 -12.78 12.94 0.21
C GLN A 42 -13.90 11.97 -0.20
N ILE A 43 -13.68 10.66 -0.01
CA ILE A 43 -14.73 9.65 -0.07
C ILE A 43 -15.15 9.31 1.36
N ALA A 44 -16.39 9.67 1.71
CA ALA A 44 -16.90 9.52 3.07
C ALA A 44 -17.70 8.23 3.29
N LYS A 45 -18.17 7.58 2.22
CA LYS A 45 -19.04 6.40 2.25
C LYS A 45 -18.62 5.37 1.20
N TRP A 46 -18.87 4.09 1.47
CA TRP A 46 -18.44 2.99 0.60
C TRP A 46 -19.24 2.84 -0.69
N ASN A 47 -20.46 3.37 -0.74
CA ASN A 47 -21.29 3.46 -1.94
C ASN A 47 -21.01 4.70 -2.80
N ASP A 48 -19.88 5.38 -2.58
CA ASP A 48 -19.48 6.55 -3.36
C ASP A 48 -19.42 6.23 -4.87
N PRO A 49 -19.87 7.14 -5.75
CA PRO A 49 -19.85 6.92 -7.20
C PRO A 49 -18.49 6.50 -7.77
N ALA A 50 -17.38 6.98 -7.20
CA ALA A 50 -16.04 6.59 -7.64
C ALA A 50 -15.76 5.10 -7.36
N ILE A 51 -16.22 4.57 -6.22
CA ILE A 51 -16.08 3.14 -5.88
C ILE A 51 -17.06 2.32 -6.72
N ALA A 52 -18.30 2.78 -6.85
CA ALA A 52 -19.35 2.10 -7.62
C ALA A 52 -18.98 1.93 -9.10
N ALA A 53 -18.39 2.96 -9.72
CA ALA A 53 -17.96 2.91 -11.12
C ALA A 53 -16.91 1.81 -11.39
N LEU A 54 -16.09 1.47 -10.39
CA LEU A 54 -15.08 0.41 -10.50
C LEU A 54 -15.65 -0.98 -10.18
N ASN A 55 -16.83 -1.04 -9.54
CA ASN A 55 -17.44 -2.26 -9.01
C ASN A 55 -18.93 -2.33 -9.37
N PRO A 56 -19.32 -2.37 -10.66
CA PRO A 56 -20.72 -2.28 -11.07
C PRO A 56 -21.61 -3.42 -10.54
N ASP A 57 -21.02 -4.58 -10.26
CA ASP A 57 -21.74 -5.77 -9.77
C ASP A 57 -21.75 -5.86 -8.23
N ALA A 58 -21.02 -4.99 -7.53
CA ALA A 58 -20.93 -5.04 -6.07
C ALA A 58 -22.10 -4.32 -5.41
N LYS A 59 -22.71 -4.97 -4.41
CA LYS A 59 -23.73 -4.35 -3.55
C LYS A 59 -23.05 -3.51 -2.46
N LEU A 60 -22.62 -2.30 -2.83
CA LEU A 60 -21.88 -1.43 -1.92
C LEU A 60 -22.78 -0.91 -0.78
N PRO A 61 -22.35 -1.03 0.49
CA PRO A 61 -23.15 -0.59 1.63
C PRO A 61 -23.09 0.93 1.79
N ASP A 62 -24.17 1.52 2.32
CA ASP A 62 -24.18 2.90 2.82
C ASP A 62 -23.48 2.99 4.18
N LEU A 63 -22.18 2.68 4.21
CA LEU A 63 -21.37 2.65 5.40
C LEU A 63 -20.29 3.73 5.33
N LYS A 64 -20.06 4.43 6.45
CA LYS A 64 -19.00 5.44 6.55
C LYS A 64 -17.63 4.78 6.30
N VAL A 65 -16.79 5.45 5.53
CA VAL A 65 -15.38 5.10 5.36
C VAL A 65 -14.58 5.68 6.52
N THR A 66 -13.85 4.83 7.23
CA THR A 66 -12.98 5.24 8.35
C THR A 66 -11.53 4.84 8.04
N PRO A 67 -10.72 5.76 7.49
CA PRO A 67 -9.29 5.50 7.31
C PRO A 67 -8.59 5.32 8.64
N VAL A 68 -7.83 4.23 8.78
CA VAL A 68 -6.99 3.92 9.95
C VAL A 68 -5.54 3.93 9.50
N ASN A 69 -4.75 4.81 10.10
CA ASN A 69 -3.36 5.07 9.71
C ASN A 69 -2.38 4.71 10.82
N ARG A 70 -1.10 4.62 10.47
CA ARG A 70 -0.03 4.43 11.46
C ARG A 70 0.20 5.71 12.24
N SER A 71 0.21 5.61 13.57
CA SER A 71 0.56 6.72 14.46
C SER A 71 2.08 6.92 14.64
N ASP A 72 2.87 5.90 14.28
CA ASP A 72 4.32 5.85 14.41
C ASP A 72 5.02 5.87 13.04
N ASP A 73 6.27 6.33 13.03
CA ASP A 73 7.09 6.34 11.82
C ASP A 73 7.27 4.91 11.26
N SER A 74 7.01 4.74 9.97
CA SER A 74 6.80 3.44 9.36
C SER A 74 7.24 3.40 7.91
N GLY A 75 8.11 2.45 7.57
CA GLY A 75 8.45 2.16 6.17
C GLY A 75 7.23 1.72 5.34
N THR A 76 6.22 1.08 5.94
CA THR A 76 4.95 0.77 5.28
C THR A 76 4.21 2.05 4.89
N THR A 77 4.21 3.06 5.77
CA THR A 77 3.59 4.36 5.48
C THR A 77 4.37 5.11 4.41
N GLN A 78 5.70 5.10 4.48
CA GLN A 78 6.53 5.73 3.46
C GLN A 78 6.28 5.13 2.09
N ASN A 79 6.27 3.80 1.98
CA ASN A 79 5.97 3.12 0.74
C ASN A 79 4.54 3.38 0.24
N PHE A 80 3.56 3.42 1.16
CA PHE A 80 2.17 3.75 0.84
C PHE A 80 2.01 5.16 0.26
N THR A 81 2.56 6.15 0.94
CA THR A 81 2.49 7.55 0.51
C THR A 81 3.33 7.83 -0.75
N ASP A 82 4.46 7.14 -0.90
CA ASP A 82 5.26 7.11 -2.13
C ASP A 82 4.43 6.68 -3.34
N TYR A 83 3.72 5.56 -3.22
CA TYR A 83 2.83 5.07 -4.28
C TYR A 83 1.74 6.09 -4.62
N LEU A 84 1.03 6.62 -3.62
CA LEU A 84 -0.04 7.60 -3.86
C LEU A 84 0.49 8.87 -4.53
N SER A 85 1.66 9.36 -4.11
CA SER A 85 2.29 10.53 -4.75
C SER A 85 2.67 10.29 -6.21
N ALA A 86 3.02 9.05 -6.59
CA ALA A 86 3.42 8.71 -7.95
C ALA A 86 2.23 8.40 -8.87
N ALA A 87 1.23 7.70 -8.35
CA ALA A 87 0.10 7.14 -9.11
C ALA A 87 -1.17 8.01 -9.05
N ALA A 88 -1.25 8.93 -8.10
CA ALA A 88 -2.41 9.80 -7.89
C ALA A 88 -1.97 11.24 -7.53
N ALA A 89 -0.95 11.77 -8.21
CA ALA A 89 -0.35 13.08 -7.91
C ALA A 89 -1.36 14.25 -7.88
N ASP A 90 -2.43 14.18 -8.66
CA ASP A 90 -3.50 15.20 -8.69
C ASP A 90 -4.40 15.16 -7.44
N VAL A 91 -4.40 14.05 -6.71
CA VAL A 91 -5.21 13.85 -5.49
C VAL A 91 -4.31 13.87 -4.24
N TRP A 92 -3.20 13.13 -4.27
CA TRP A 92 -2.25 13.01 -3.17
C TRP A 92 -1.07 13.97 -3.37
N THR A 93 -1.22 15.16 -2.81
CA THR A 93 -0.23 16.24 -2.94
C THR A 93 0.79 16.27 -1.79
N ASP A 94 0.60 15.46 -0.75
CA ASP A 94 1.51 15.37 0.38
C ASP A 94 2.79 14.63 -0.03
N LYS A 95 3.94 15.12 0.44
CA LYS A 95 5.22 14.44 0.23
C LYS A 95 5.18 13.07 0.90
N ALA A 96 5.76 12.09 0.22
CA ALA A 96 5.91 10.76 0.80
C ALA A 96 6.82 10.79 2.04
N ALA A 97 6.36 10.14 3.10
CA ALA A 97 7.01 10.12 4.39
C ALA A 97 6.56 8.91 5.19
N GLY A 98 7.40 8.46 6.13
CA GLY A 98 7.03 7.38 7.05
C GLY A 98 6.07 7.81 8.16
N VAL A 99 5.94 9.12 8.39
CA VAL A 99 4.98 9.73 9.30
C VAL A 99 3.73 10.15 8.52
N TRP A 100 2.56 9.76 9.01
CA TRP A 100 1.29 10.15 8.39
C TRP A 100 1.07 11.67 8.44
N PRO A 101 0.55 12.32 7.37
CA PRO A 101 0.33 13.77 7.38
C PRO A 101 -0.66 14.18 8.47
N ALA A 102 -0.21 15.03 9.41
CA ALA A 102 -1.03 15.47 10.54
C ALA A 102 -2.25 16.32 10.15
N SER A 103 -2.26 16.87 8.93
CA SER A 103 -3.39 17.61 8.35
C SER A 103 -4.55 16.70 7.94
N LEU A 104 -4.30 15.40 7.74
CA LEU A 104 -5.31 14.46 7.28
C LEU A 104 -6.03 13.83 8.47
N LYS A 105 -7.36 13.79 8.37
CA LYS A 105 -8.22 13.16 9.37
C LYS A 105 -8.21 11.65 9.19
N GLY A 106 -8.38 10.94 10.30
CA GLY A 106 -8.45 9.49 10.32
C GLY A 106 -8.19 8.98 11.73
N GLU A 107 -8.55 7.73 11.96
CA GLU A 107 -8.14 7.02 13.17
C GLU A 107 -6.66 6.66 13.05
N ASN A 108 -5.98 6.58 14.19
CA ASN A 108 -4.56 6.27 14.22
C ASN A 108 -4.31 5.13 15.19
N ALA A 109 -3.47 4.17 14.81
CA ALA A 109 -3.05 3.09 15.69
C ALA A 109 -1.56 2.81 15.52
N LYS A 110 -0.95 2.33 16.60
CA LYS A 110 0.48 2.05 16.63
C LYS A 110 0.80 0.68 16.05
N GLY A 111 1.77 0.62 15.14
CA GLY A 111 2.24 -0.62 14.55
C GLY A 111 1.24 -1.29 13.59
N THR A 112 1.72 -2.26 12.81
CA THR A 112 0.90 -3.01 11.85
C THR A 112 -0.24 -3.78 12.54
N SER A 113 0.04 -4.43 13.67
CA SER A 113 -0.98 -5.18 14.42
C SER A 113 -2.06 -4.27 14.99
N GLY A 114 -1.70 -3.06 15.44
CA GLY A 114 -2.65 -2.08 15.94
C GLY A 114 -3.61 -1.62 14.85
N VAL A 115 -3.10 -1.22 13.68
CA VAL A 115 -3.97 -0.78 12.58
C VAL A 115 -4.88 -1.90 12.08
N VAL A 116 -4.35 -3.12 11.89
CA VAL A 116 -5.17 -4.28 11.44
C VAL A 116 -6.24 -4.62 12.47
N LYS A 117 -5.92 -4.60 13.76
CA LYS A 117 -6.90 -4.84 14.82
C LYS A 117 -8.01 -3.78 14.80
N THR A 118 -7.64 -2.50 14.75
CA THR A 118 -8.62 -1.40 14.69
C THR A 118 -9.55 -1.52 13.49
N VAL A 119 -9.03 -1.90 12.32
CA VAL A 119 -9.88 -2.15 11.14
C VAL A 119 -10.78 -3.36 11.33
N THR A 120 -10.25 -4.45 11.88
CA THR A 120 -11.02 -5.67 12.16
C THR A 120 -12.19 -5.42 13.10
N ASP A 121 -12.02 -4.53 14.07
CA ASP A 121 -13.04 -4.21 15.08
C ASP A 121 -14.01 -3.10 14.63
N THR A 122 -13.74 -2.42 13.51
CA THR A 122 -14.50 -1.25 13.05
C THR A 122 -15.12 -1.49 11.68
N PRO A 123 -16.42 -1.81 11.59
CA PRO A 123 -17.12 -1.87 10.32
C PRO A 123 -16.98 -0.56 9.54
N GLY A 124 -16.64 -0.67 8.26
CA GLY A 124 -16.40 0.46 7.36
C GLY A 124 -14.98 1.03 7.41
N ALA A 125 -14.12 0.51 8.29
CA ALA A 125 -12.73 0.95 8.33
C ALA A 125 -11.89 0.36 7.19
N VAL A 126 -10.82 1.08 6.86
CA VAL A 126 -9.84 0.72 5.84
C VAL A 126 -8.44 1.13 6.29
N THR A 127 -7.43 0.33 5.95
CA THR A 127 -6.03 0.60 6.26
C THR A 127 -5.10 0.10 5.15
N TYR A 128 -3.83 0.44 5.27
CA TYR A 128 -2.73 -0.14 4.51
C TYR A 128 -1.82 -0.92 5.47
N ALA A 129 -1.53 -2.17 5.16
CA ALA A 129 -0.74 -3.05 6.02
C ALA A 129 0.07 -4.04 5.19
N ASP A 130 1.11 -4.61 5.79
CA ASP A 130 1.77 -5.79 5.24
C ASP A 130 0.74 -6.91 5.04
N ASP A 131 0.64 -7.47 3.83
CA ASP A 131 -0.39 -8.46 3.48
C ASP A 131 -0.36 -9.69 4.41
N SER A 132 0.83 -10.11 4.85
CA SER A 132 0.99 -11.24 5.79
C SER A 132 0.34 -11.00 7.15
N ALA A 133 0.12 -9.74 7.53
CA ALA A 133 -0.53 -9.37 8.77
C ALA A 133 -2.06 -9.20 8.63
N VAL A 134 -2.58 -9.19 7.41
CA VAL A 134 -4.02 -9.02 7.16
C VAL A 134 -4.75 -10.32 7.48
N SER A 135 -5.71 -10.26 8.39
CA SER A 135 -6.52 -11.43 8.73
C SER A 135 -7.57 -11.74 7.65
N GLY A 136 -7.94 -13.00 7.47
CA GLY A 136 -9.03 -13.40 6.54
C GLY A 136 -10.42 -12.86 6.90
N LYS A 137 -10.56 -12.17 8.05
CA LYS A 137 -11.78 -11.44 8.40
C LYS A 137 -11.95 -10.18 7.57
N LEU A 138 -10.85 -9.58 7.11
CA LEU A 138 -10.87 -8.39 6.27
C LEU A 138 -11.02 -8.76 4.80
N GLY A 139 -11.60 -7.85 4.03
CA GLY A 139 -11.47 -7.84 2.58
C GLY A 139 -10.20 -7.10 2.15
N THR A 140 -9.71 -7.37 0.95
CA THR A 140 -8.56 -6.68 0.36
C THR A 140 -8.89 -6.11 -1.01
N ALA A 141 -8.32 -4.95 -1.33
CA ALA A 141 -8.54 -4.32 -2.62
C ALA A 141 -7.65 -4.95 -3.70
N GLN A 142 -8.22 -5.18 -4.89
CA GLN A 142 -7.48 -5.37 -6.12
C GLN A 142 -7.14 -3.98 -6.68
N ILE A 143 -5.86 -3.72 -6.91
CA ILE A 143 -5.38 -2.40 -7.32
C ILE A 143 -5.22 -2.36 -8.84
N LYS A 144 -5.73 -1.29 -9.47
CA LYS A 144 -5.53 -1.05 -10.90
C LYS A 144 -4.05 -0.79 -11.22
N VAL A 145 -3.51 -1.57 -12.16
CA VAL A 145 -2.18 -1.38 -12.76
C VAL A 145 -2.31 -1.45 -14.28
N GLY A 146 -1.91 -0.37 -14.97
CA GLY A 146 -2.28 -0.17 -16.37
C GLY A 146 -3.81 -0.21 -16.52
N ASP A 147 -4.30 -1.11 -17.37
CA ASP A 147 -5.75 -1.29 -17.60
C ASP A 147 -6.37 -2.45 -16.82
N SER A 148 -5.59 -3.17 -16.01
CA SER A 148 -6.04 -4.37 -15.29
C SER A 148 -6.08 -4.19 -13.78
N PHE A 149 -7.00 -4.89 -13.11
CA PHE A 149 -7.00 -4.98 -11.64
C PHE A 149 -6.23 -6.20 -11.21
N THR A 150 -5.24 -5.98 -10.34
CA THR A 150 -4.37 -7.05 -9.86
C THR A 150 -4.64 -7.28 -8.38
N LYS A 151 -4.99 -8.52 -8.04
CA LYS A 151 -5.00 -8.98 -6.66
C LYS A 151 -3.56 -8.98 -6.15
N ILE A 152 -3.38 -8.53 -4.93
CA ILE A 152 -2.09 -8.58 -4.27
C ILE A 152 -1.63 -10.04 -4.15
N SER A 153 -0.42 -10.32 -4.61
CA SER A 153 0.21 -11.63 -4.49
C SER A 153 1.73 -11.51 -4.50
N PRO A 154 2.45 -12.50 -3.95
CA PRO A 154 3.91 -12.59 -4.06
C PRO A 154 4.41 -12.55 -5.51
N ASP A 155 3.69 -13.19 -6.45
CA ASP A 155 4.06 -13.19 -7.87
C ASP A 155 3.91 -11.81 -8.53
N ALA A 156 2.87 -11.06 -8.15
CA ALA A 156 2.69 -9.70 -8.63
C ALA A 156 3.80 -8.78 -8.09
N ALA A 157 4.23 -9.02 -6.85
CA ALA A 157 5.34 -8.31 -6.23
C ALA A 157 6.69 -8.67 -6.89
N ALA A 158 6.93 -9.94 -7.22
CA ALA A 158 8.13 -10.38 -7.94
C ALA A 158 8.21 -9.73 -9.34
N LYS A 159 7.08 -9.69 -10.08
CA LYS A 159 7.02 -9.02 -11.40
C LYS A 159 7.25 -7.51 -11.33
N ALA A 160 6.88 -6.85 -10.24
CA ALA A 160 7.18 -5.44 -10.02
C ALA A 160 8.67 -5.20 -9.77
N VAL A 161 9.33 -6.13 -9.08
CA VAL A 161 10.79 -6.12 -8.88
C VAL A 161 11.52 -6.34 -10.19
N ASP A 162 11.09 -7.30 -11.01
CA ASP A 162 11.68 -7.54 -12.33
C ASP A 162 11.49 -6.35 -13.30
N ALA A 163 10.43 -5.57 -13.12
CA ALA A 163 10.17 -4.34 -13.89
C ALA A 163 10.95 -3.11 -13.39
N GLY A 164 11.55 -3.18 -12.20
CA GLY A 164 12.37 -2.11 -11.65
C GLY A 164 13.73 -2.01 -12.34
N LYS A 165 14.23 -0.79 -12.54
CA LYS A 165 15.60 -0.58 -13.03
C LYS A 165 16.58 -0.73 -11.87
N PRO A 166 17.77 -1.35 -12.04
CA PRO A 166 18.83 -1.28 -11.04
C PRO A 166 19.13 0.19 -10.65
N VAL A 167 19.44 0.43 -9.37
CA VAL A 167 19.89 1.75 -8.91
C VAL A 167 21.28 2.04 -9.49
N ASP A 168 21.40 3.05 -10.35
CA ASP A 168 22.70 3.46 -10.89
C ASP A 168 23.63 3.99 -9.78
N GLY A 169 24.90 3.56 -9.82
CA GLY A 169 25.97 4.06 -8.95
C GLY A 169 26.40 3.17 -7.77
N ARG A 170 25.97 1.90 -7.74
CA ARG A 170 26.38 0.93 -6.69
C ARG A 170 27.21 -0.20 -7.28
N ALA A 171 28.11 -0.79 -6.49
CA ALA A 171 29.05 -1.81 -6.93
C ALA A 171 28.31 -3.03 -7.52
N ALA A 172 28.97 -3.80 -8.41
CA ALA A 172 28.38 -4.97 -9.09
C ALA A 172 27.82 -6.07 -8.15
N SER A 173 28.10 -5.99 -6.85
CA SER A 173 27.58 -6.85 -5.78
C SER A 173 26.35 -6.29 -5.05
N ASP A 174 25.80 -5.15 -5.50
CA ASP A 174 24.71 -4.42 -4.86
C ASP A 174 23.46 -4.45 -5.75
N LEU A 175 22.65 -5.49 -5.59
CA LEU A 175 21.39 -5.73 -6.33
C LEU A 175 20.24 -4.85 -5.80
N SER A 176 20.50 -3.57 -5.56
CA SER A 176 19.45 -2.62 -5.22
C SER A 176 18.64 -2.28 -6.48
N ILE A 177 17.38 -2.72 -6.52
CA ILE A 177 16.46 -2.44 -7.64
C ILE A 177 15.61 -1.21 -7.30
N LYS A 178 15.63 -0.21 -8.19
CA LYS A 178 14.75 0.95 -8.21
C LYS A 178 13.47 0.56 -8.93
N LEU A 179 12.43 0.24 -8.17
CA LEU A 179 11.14 -0.13 -8.71
C LEU A 179 10.52 1.01 -9.54
N ASP A 180 10.03 0.70 -10.75
CA ASP A 180 9.19 1.62 -11.50
C ASP A 180 7.75 1.53 -10.96
N ARG A 181 7.35 2.51 -10.17
CA ARG A 181 6.02 2.60 -9.54
C ARG A 181 4.93 3.05 -10.51
N LYS A 182 5.26 3.31 -11.79
CA LYS A 182 4.32 3.62 -12.88
C LYS A 182 4.19 2.47 -13.90
N THR A 183 4.71 1.29 -13.57
CA THR A 183 4.74 0.13 -14.48
C THR A 183 3.38 -0.12 -15.16
N THR A 184 3.38 -0.20 -16.50
CA THR A 184 2.22 -0.51 -17.35
C THR A 184 2.14 -2.00 -17.73
N ILE A 185 3.01 -2.83 -17.17
CA ILE A 185 3.11 -4.26 -17.47
C ILE A 185 2.01 -5.03 -16.74
N ALA A 186 1.18 -5.75 -17.50
CA ALA A 186 0.10 -6.56 -16.96
C ALA A 186 0.63 -7.63 -15.97
N GLY A 187 0.12 -7.61 -14.74
CA GLY A 187 0.46 -8.57 -13.69
C GLY A 187 1.65 -8.20 -12.79
N ALA A 188 2.31 -7.06 -12.98
CA ALA A 188 3.25 -6.49 -12.02
C ALA A 188 2.52 -5.54 -11.06
N THR A 189 2.70 -5.61 -9.75
CA THR A 189 2.19 -4.59 -8.81
C THR A 189 3.21 -3.49 -8.60
N GLY A 190 3.14 -2.40 -9.37
CA GLY A 190 3.84 -1.13 -9.06
C GLY A 190 3.31 -0.42 -7.80
N GLY A 191 2.77 -1.19 -6.85
CA GLY A 191 2.11 -0.72 -5.65
C GLY A 191 3.07 -0.34 -4.53
N PRO A 192 2.52 0.10 -3.40
CA PRO A 192 3.32 0.51 -2.26
C PRO A 192 4.04 -0.69 -1.67
N GLY A 193 5.37 -0.70 -1.66
CA GLY A 193 6.08 -1.65 -0.79
C GLY A 193 7.31 -2.29 -1.38
N PHE A 194 8.37 -1.53 -1.67
CA PHE A 194 9.65 -2.15 -2.02
C PHE A 194 10.81 -1.29 -1.52
N LEU A 195 11.23 -1.58 -0.28
CA LEU A 195 12.53 -1.16 0.26
C LEU A 195 13.18 -2.40 0.92
N PRO A 196 14.43 -2.75 0.57
CA PRO A 196 15.18 -3.71 1.37
C PRO A 196 15.54 -3.05 2.70
N ARG A 197 15.21 -3.70 3.83
CA ARG A 197 15.58 -3.21 5.17
C ARG A 197 17.11 -3.14 5.28
N GLY A 198 17.66 -1.93 5.27
CA GLY A 198 18.98 -1.66 5.84
C GLY A 198 18.89 -1.72 7.37
N LEU A 199 19.77 -2.51 7.99
CA LEU A 199 19.88 -2.64 9.43
C LEU A 199 20.28 -1.28 10.04
N HIS A 200 19.38 -0.65 10.82
CA HIS A 200 19.75 0.48 11.68
C HIS A 200 20.58 -0.06 12.85
N HIS A 201 21.87 0.25 12.87
CA HIS A 201 22.70 0.03 14.06
C HIS A 201 22.45 1.15 15.08
N LEU A 202 22.13 0.73 16.30
CA LEU A 202 22.26 1.53 17.52
C LEU A 202 23.70 2.04 17.63
N ARG A 203 23.86 3.29 18.07
CA ARG A 203 25.10 3.73 18.72
C ARG A 203 25.13 3.22 20.15
#